data_AF-A0A534AJ40-F1
#
_entry.id   AF-A0A534AJ40-F1
#
_cell.length_a   1.000
_cell.length_b   1.000
_cell.length_c   1.000
_cell.angle_alpha   90.00
_cell.angle_beta   90.00
_cell.angle_gamma   90.00
#
_symmetry.space_group_name_H-M   'P 1'
#
loop_
_entity.id
_entity.type
_entity.pdbx_description
1 polymer ?
#
loop_
_entity_poly.entity_id
_entity_poly.type
_entity_poly.pdbx_seq_one_letter_code
_entity_poly.pdbx_strand_id
1 'polypeptide(L)' 'MEYAEKRGAVEFEPGDSASEKLLYVYRLLVHDKLIQPLPESQVSEAALRHKLAIWHARQLPADHPLLKA' A
#
# COMPACT_ATOMS: atom_id res chain seq x y z
N MET A 1 4.82 -3.37 2.35
CA MET A 1 5.92 -4.21 1.84
C MET A 1 5.60 -5.66 2.12
N GLU A 2 5.44 -6.00 3.40
CA GLU A 2 5.12 -7.35 3.88
C GLU A 2 3.97 -8.07 3.14
N TYR A 3 2.93 -7.34 2.69
CA TYR A 3 1.85 -7.93 1.88
C TYR A 3 2.32 -8.49 0.53
N ALA A 4 3.15 -7.75 -0.22
CA ALA A 4 3.58 -8.16 -1.55
C ALA A 4 4.63 -9.29 -1.48
N GLU A 5 5.47 -9.26 -0.44
CA GLU A 5 6.45 -10.31 -0.13
C GLU A 5 5.78 -11.59 0.36
N LYS A 6 4.82 -11.50 1.29
CA LYS A 6 4.02 -12.66 1.75
C LYS A 6 3.21 -13.31 0.64
N ARG A 7 2.84 -12.53 -0.38
CA ARG A 7 2.16 -13.04 -1.56
C ARG A 7 3.11 -13.73 -2.55
N GLY A 8 4.43 -13.61 -2.36
CA GLY A 8 5.45 -14.10 -3.29
C GLY A 8 5.45 -13.35 -4.63
N ALA A 9 4.85 -12.15 -4.68
CA ALA A 9 4.74 -11.38 -5.91
C ALA A 9 6.02 -10.59 -6.21
N VAL A 10 6.76 -10.20 -5.18
CA VAL A 10 8.02 -9.45 -5.29
C VAL A 10 8.87 -9.63 -4.03
N GLU A 11 10.18 -9.60 -4.20
CA GLU A 11 11.15 -9.43 -3.11
C GLU A 11 11.76 -8.04 -3.29
N PHE A 12 11.61 -7.17 -2.29
CA PHE A 12 12.09 -5.79 -2.40
C PHE A 12 13.53 -5.70 -1.92
N GLU A 13 14.44 -5.31 -2.82
CA GLU A 13 15.83 -5.12 -2.43
C GLU A 13 16.01 -3.80 -1.68
N PRO A 14 16.95 -3.69 -0.73
CA PRO A 14 17.18 -2.47 0.04
C PRO A 14 17.57 -1.25 -0.83
N GLY A 15 18.08 -1.48 -2.05
CA GLY A 15 18.43 -0.42 -3.01
C GLY A 15 17.27 0.18 -3.80
N ASP A 16 16.12 -0.50 -3.88
CA ASP A 16 14.97 0.00 -4.63
C ASP A 16 14.42 1.30 -4.04
N SER A 17 14.05 2.22 -4.91
CA SER A 17 13.44 3.49 -4.55
C SER A 17 12.17 3.27 -3.73
N ALA A 18 12.05 3.96 -2.58
CA ALA A 18 10.87 3.87 -1.73
C ALA A 18 9.57 4.18 -2.48
N SER A 19 9.60 5.13 -3.43
CA SER A 19 8.46 5.51 -4.26
C SER A 19 8.05 4.41 -5.25
N GLU A 20 9.00 3.69 -5.84
CA GLU A 20 8.72 2.58 -6.76
C GLU A 20 8.10 1.39 -6.04
N LYS A 21 8.66 1.04 -4.87
CA LYS A 21 8.09 0.06 -3.95
C LYS A 21 6.64 0.38 -3.59
N LEU A 22 6.38 1.65 -3.25
CA LEU A 22 5.05 2.14 -2.90
C LEU A 22 4.06 1.97 -4.06
N LEU A 23 4.47 2.38 -5.27
CA LEU A 23 3.66 2.27 -6.47
C LEU A 23 3.37 0.82 -6.83
N TYR A 24 4.36 -0.07 -6.69
CA TYR A 24 4.21 -1.50 -6.94
C TYR A 24 3.16 -2.12 -6.01
N VAL A 25 3.29 -1.90 -4.69
CA VAL A 25 2.31 -2.39 -3.70
C VAL A 25 0.90 -1.86 -4.02
N TYR A 26 0.77 -0.58 -4.34
CA TYR A 26 -0.52 0.00 -4.70
C TYR A 26 -1.14 -0.69 -5.93
N ARG A 27 -0.36 -0.89 -7.00
CA ARG A 27 -0.84 -1.57 -8.22
C ARG A 27 -1.29 -3.00 -7.92
N LEU A 28 -0.56 -3.70 -7.06
CA LEU A 28 -0.91 -5.06 -6.64
C LEU A 28 -2.25 -5.09 -5.90
N LEU A 29 -2.47 -4.16 -4.96
CA LEU A 29 -3.73 -4.07 -4.21
C LEU A 29 -4.92 -3.71 -5.10
N VAL A 30 -4.72 -2.85 -6.11
CA VAL A 30 -5.75 -2.54 -7.11
C VAL A 30 -6.06 -3.76 -7.96
N HIS A 31 -5.03 -4.46 -8.42
CA HIS A 31 -5.17 -5.69 -9.21
C HIS A 31 -5.96 -6.75 -8.44
N ASP A 32 -5.70 -6.87 -7.14
CA ASP A 32 -6.38 -7.81 -6.25
C ASP A 32 -7.76 -7.32 -5.78
N LYS A 33 -8.18 -6.15 -6.26
CA LYS A 33 -9.46 -5.51 -5.95
C LYS A 33 -9.63 -5.21 -4.44
N LEU A 34 -8.53 -5.12 -3.71
CA LEU A 34 -8.52 -4.76 -2.28
C LEU A 34 -8.68 -3.26 -2.06
N ILE A 35 -8.23 -2.45 -3.02
CA ILE A 35 -8.45 -1.00 -3.03
C ILE A 35 -8.96 -0.56 -4.40
N GLN A 36 -9.76 0.51 -4.40
CA GLN A 36 -10.22 1.15 -5.63
C GLN A 36 -9.06 1.90 -6.30
N PRO A 37 -8.90 1.84 -7.63
CA PRO A 37 -7.93 2.65 -8.34
C PRO A 37 -8.22 4.14 -8.18
N LEU A 38 -7.16 4.95 -8.18
CA LEU A 38 -7.18 6.38 -8.39
C LEU A 38 -7.13 6.68 -9.91
N PRO A 39 -7.76 7.77 -10.36
CA PRO A 39 -7.51 8.31 -11.69
C PRO A 39 -6.02 8.64 -11.87
N GLU A 40 -5.47 8.42 -13.07
CA GLU A 40 -4.03 8.66 -13.33
C GLU A 40 -3.59 10.10 -13.00
N SER A 41 -4.46 11.08 -13.24
CA SER A 41 -4.22 12.49 -12.89
C SER A 41 -4.11 12.76 -11.38
N GLN A 42 -4.54 11.82 -10.54
CA GLN A 42 -4.49 11.89 -9.08
C GLN A 42 -3.49 10.90 -8.46
N VAL A 43 -2.76 10.13 -9.28
CA VAL A 43 -1.70 9.24 -8.80
C VAL A 43 -0.48 10.10 -8.44
N SER A 44 -0.39 10.46 -7.17
CA SER A 44 0.78 11.12 -6.57
C SER A 44 1.28 10.30 -5.39
N GLU A 45 2.55 10.45 -5.02
CA GLU A 45 3.13 9.72 -3.89
C GLU A 45 2.34 9.95 -2.59
N ALA A 46 1.89 11.18 -2.34
CA ALA A 46 1.06 11.51 -1.19
C ALA A 46 -0.29 10.76 -1.21
N ALA A 47 -0.95 10.70 -2.36
CA ALA A 47 -2.22 9.98 -2.51
C ALA A 47 -2.04 8.47 -2.32
N LEU A 48 -0.94 7.90 -2.84
CA LEU A 48 -0.59 6.50 -2.67
C LEU A 48 -0.34 6.15 -1.20
N ARG A 49 0.49 6.96 -0.51
CA ARG A 49 0.78 6.79 0.93
C ARG A 49 -0.51 6.81 1.75
N HIS A 50 -1.40 7.76 1.47
CA HIS A 50 -2.68 7.88 2.16
C HIS A 50 -3.57 6.65 1.93
N LYS A 51 -3.72 6.17 0.69
CA LYS A 51 -4.52 4.96 0.40
C LYS A 51 -3.96 3.72 1.08
N LEU A 52 -2.63 3.53 1.04
CA LEU A 52 -1.98 2.40 1.70
C LEU A 52 -2.15 2.44 3.22
N ALA A 53 -2.03 3.63 3.83
CA ALA A 53 -2.23 3.80 5.26
C ALA A 53 -3.67 3.45 5.67
N ILE A 54 -4.68 3.94 4.93
CA ILE A 54 -6.09 3.59 5.19
C ILE A 54 -6.33 2.08 5.01
N TRP A 55 -5.82 1.50 3.93
CA TRP A 55 -5.97 0.07 3.68
C TRP A 55 -5.35 -0.76 4.81
N HIS A 56 -4.16 -0.38 5.27
CA HIS A 56 -3.50 -1.07 6.37
C HIS A 56 -4.26 -0.88 7.69
N ALA A 57 -4.73 0.33 7.97
CA ALA A 57 -5.55 0.64 9.14
C ALA A 57 -6.82 -0.22 9.22
N ARG A 58 -7.45 -0.52 8.07
CA ARG A 58 -8.62 -1.43 8.00
C ARG A 58 -8.32 -2.89 8.34
N GLN A 59 -7.05 -3.31 8.27
CA GLN A 59 -6.63 -4.65 8.68
C GLN A 59 -6.29 -4.74 10.15
N LEU A 60 -6.10 -3.60 10.81
CA LEU A 60 -5.80 -3.57 12.23
C LEU A 60 -7.07 -3.84 13.06
N PRO A 61 -6.96 -4.55 14.19
CA PRO A 61 -8.08 -4.72 15.10
C PRO A 61 -8.52 -3.36 15.64
N ALA A 62 -9.82 -3.22 15.92
CA ALA A 62 -10.42 -1.93 16.31
C ALA A 62 -9.76 -1.27 17.54
N ASP A 63 -9.09 -2.04 18.39
CA ASP A 63 -8.42 -1.54 19.59
C ASP A 63 -6.95 -1.13 19.37
N HIS A 64 -6.44 -1.22 18.13
CA HIS A 64 -5.04 -1.02 17.82
C HIS A 64 -4.58 0.44 18.09
N PRO A 65 -3.41 0.67 18.73
CA PRO A 65 -2.93 2.01 19.10
C PRO A 65 -2.77 2.96 17.91
N LEU A 66 -2.46 2.44 16.72
CA LEU A 66 -2.37 3.23 15.48
C LEU A 66 -3.72 3.80 15.00
N LEU A 67 -4.85 3.34 15.53
CA LEU A 67 -6.19 3.86 15.19
C LEU A 67 -6.69 4.91 16.19
N LYS A 68 -6.01 5.09 17.34
CA LYS A 68 -6.41 6.00 18.43
C LYS A 68 -5.73 7.37 18.35
N ALA A 69 -5.05 7.67 17.25
CA ALA A 69 -4.29 8.91 17.02
C ALA A 69 -5.19 10.09 16.63
#